data_AF-A0A9P4M1Q1-F1
#
_entry.id   AF-A0A9P4M1Q1-F1
#
_cell.length_a   1.000
_cell.length_b   1.000
_cell.length_c   1.000
_cell.angle_alpha   90.00
_cell.angle_beta   90.00
_cell.angle_gamma   90.00
#
_symmetry.space_group_name_H-M   'P 1'
#
loop_
_entity.id
_entity.type
_entity.pdbx_description
1 polymer ?
#
loop_
_entity_poly.entity_id
_entity_poly.type
_entity_poly.pdbx_seq_one_letter_code
_entity_poly.pdbx_strand_id
1 'polypeptide(L)'
;MNVKRRTQDEDEASDSTLKRRKTSTSSSNAPVELSEEDRLLMKLKEEENLPWKDIAARFQTERGKSYQIPALQMRLKRLKERLRVWTDADVTALRKAHDYWRDNKFEIIAQKMVEFGATDKWASKQVARKWAEIDPTATPFMTHDDTPQPFSYTTSPVEAPRMMPFLGMP
;
A
#
# COMPACT_ATOMS: atom_id res chain seq x y z
N MET A 1 0.21 66.95 -13.42
CA MET A 1 1.00 67.49 -12.30
C MET A 1 0.15 67.43 -11.03
N ASN A 2 0.74 66.91 -9.94
CA ASN A 2 0.31 66.95 -8.52
C ASN A 2 -0.99 66.20 -8.15
N VAL A 3 -0.96 64.96 -7.64
CA VAL A 3 -0.51 64.46 -6.30
C VAL A 3 -1.33 65.00 -5.13
N LYS A 4 -2.19 64.14 -4.56
CA LYS A 4 -2.44 64.10 -3.11
C LYS A 4 -2.59 62.65 -2.65
N ARG A 5 -1.54 62.17 -1.99
CA ARG A 5 -1.45 60.93 -1.22
C ARG A 5 -2.30 61.04 0.05
N ARG A 6 -2.99 59.97 0.45
CA ARG A 6 -3.31 59.69 1.85
C ARG A 6 -3.05 58.20 2.10
N THR A 7 -1.89 57.95 2.67
CA THR A 7 -1.46 56.73 3.37
C THR A 7 -2.25 56.58 4.67
N GLN A 8 -2.66 55.36 4.98
CA GLN A 8 -2.74 54.85 6.35
C GLN A 8 -2.64 53.32 6.29
N ASP A 9 -1.53 52.82 6.84
CA ASP A 9 -1.20 51.44 7.21
C ASP A 9 -2.29 50.87 8.18
N GLU A 10 -2.46 49.58 8.46
CA GLU A 10 -1.50 48.52 8.75
C GLU A 10 -2.29 47.20 9.01
N ASP A 11 -1.59 46.08 8.88
CA ASP A 11 -1.84 44.66 9.12
C ASP A 11 -3.01 44.14 9.97
N GLU A 12 -3.68 43.07 9.49
CA GLU A 12 -3.84 41.84 10.31
C GLU A 12 -4.13 40.60 9.44
N ALA A 13 -3.09 39.79 9.22
CA ALA A 13 -3.19 38.44 8.69
C ALA A 13 -3.70 37.49 9.79
N SER A 14 -4.94 37.00 9.66
CA SER A 14 -5.43 35.90 10.49
C SER A 14 -5.24 34.56 9.77
N ASP A 15 -4.10 33.95 10.05
CA ASP A 15 -3.83 32.52 9.88
C ASP A 15 -4.90 31.71 10.62
N SER A 16 -5.77 31.00 9.89
CA SER A 16 -6.61 29.96 10.48
C SER A 16 -6.00 28.60 10.20
N THR A 17 -5.08 28.28 11.09
CA THR A 17 -4.40 27.01 11.30
C THR A 17 -5.34 25.80 11.19
N LEU A 18 -5.01 24.91 10.25
CA LEU A 18 -5.02 23.45 10.39
C LEU A 18 -6.11 22.83 11.30
N LYS A 19 -7.27 22.52 10.72
CA LYS A 19 -8.04 21.34 11.14
C LYS A 19 -8.06 20.33 10.00
N ARG A 20 -6.92 19.67 9.82
CA ARG A 20 -6.79 18.41 9.08
C ARG A 20 -7.80 17.43 9.67
N ARG A 21 -8.98 17.32 9.06
CA ARG A 21 -9.98 16.30 9.40
C ARG A 21 -9.28 14.95 9.31
N LYS A 22 -8.97 14.38 10.48
CA LYS A 22 -8.49 13.01 10.64
C LYS A 22 -9.64 12.09 10.23
N THR A 23 -9.73 11.82 8.93
CA THR A 23 -10.55 10.74 8.40
C THR A 23 -9.85 9.44 8.76
N SER A 24 -10.23 8.91 9.92
CA SER A 24 -9.96 7.53 10.32
C SER A 24 -10.73 6.59 9.40
N THR A 25 -10.22 6.35 8.20
CA THR A 25 -10.58 5.17 7.40
C THR A 25 -9.69 4.03 7.87
N SER A 26 -9.93 3.59 9.10
CA SER A 26 -9.30 2.41 9.68
C SER A 26 -10.43 1.57 10.24
N SER A 27 -11.05 0.76 9.38
CA SER A 27 -11.99 -0.29 9.79
C SER A 27 -12.08 -1.28 8.61
N SER A 28 -11.27 -2.34 8.55
CA SER A 28 -11.45 -3.60 9.27
C SER A 28 -12.93 -4.02 9.32
N ASN A 29 -13.40 -4.67 8.26
CA ASN A 29 -14.54 -5.60 8.19
C ASN A 29 -15.90 -5.20 8.81
N ALA A 30 -16.13 -3.94 9.20
CA ALA A 30 -17.43 -3.50 9.67
C ALA A 30 -18.43 -3.45 8.49
N PRO A 31 -19.66 -3.98 8.65
CA PRO A 31 -20.67 -3.89 7.61
C PRO A 31 -20.95 -2.42 7.32
N VAL A 32 -20.88 -2.04 6.04
CA VAL A 32 -21.17 -0.68 5.58
C VAL A 32 -22.64 -0.39 5.86
N GLU A 33 -22.94 0.40 6.89
CA GLU A 33 -24.31 0.80 7.17
C GLU A 33 -24.80 1.79 6.09
N LEU A 34 -25.90 1.41 5.43
CA LEU A 34 -26.52 2.22 4.38
C LEU A 34 -27.61 3.12 4.97
N SER A 35 -27.52 4.41 4.65
CA SER A 35 -28.60 5.37 4.89
C SER A 35 -29.88 4.92 4.16
N GLU A 36 -31.04 5.22 4.72
CA GLU A 36 -32.35 4.98 4.11
C GLU A 36 -32.44 5.51 2.66
N GLU A 37 -31.84 6.68 2.41
CA GLU A 37 -31.81 7.27 1.06
C GLU A 37 -30.98 6.45 0.07
N ASP A 38 -29.87 5.85 0.53
CA ASP A 38 -29.02 5.00 -0.30
C ASP A 38 -29.74 3.68 -0.65
N ARG A 39 -30.49 3.12 0.32
CA ARG A 39 -31.31 1.92 0.11
C ARG A 39 -32.43 2.19 -0.90
N LEU A 40 -33.13 3.32 -0.77
CA LEU A 40 -34.16 3.73 -1.72
C LEU A 40 -33.58 3.92 -3.13
N LEU A 41 -32.45 4.63 -3.24
CA LEU A 41 -31.79 4.87 -4.53
C LEU A 41 -31.42 3.57 -5.25
N MET A 42 -30.87 2.61 -4.51
CA MET A 42 -30.50 1.30 -5.03
C MET A 42 -31.74 0.51 -5.48
N LYS A 43 -32.77 0.43 -4.64
CA LYS A 43 -34.03 -0.25 -4.97
C LYS A 43 -34.66 0.28 -6.26
N LEU A 44 -34.84 1.60 -6.35
CA LEU A 44 -35.49 2.20 -7.51
C LEU A 44 -34.70 1.99 -8.81
N LYS A 45 -33.36 1.97 -8.73
CA LYS A 45 -32.51 1.84 -9.93
C LYS A 45 -32.20 0.40 -10.32
N GLU A 46 -31.96 -0.49 -9.37
CA GLU A 46 -31.49 -1.85 -9.62
C GLU A 46 -32.61 -2.88 -9.58
N GLU A 47 -33.56 -2.76 -8.65
CA GLU A 47 -34.71 -3.69 -8.56
C GLU A 47 -35.84 -3.26 -9.49
N GLU A 48 -36.30 -1.99 -9.39
CA GLU A 48 -37.43 -1.49 -10.18
C GLU A 48 -37.02 -0.98 -11.58
N ASN A 49 -35.72 -0.82 -11.84
CA ASN A 49 -35.17 -0.37 -13.13
C ASN A 49 -35.76 0.96 -13.66
N LEU A 50 -36.16 1.87 -12.78
CA LEU A 50 -36.74 3.15 -13.17
C LEU A 50 -35.73 4.07 -13.87
N PRO A 51 -36.20 4.93 -14.80
CA PRO A 51 -35.36 5.98 -15.37
C PRO A 51 -35.09 7.08 -14.33
N TRP A 52 -33.98 7.79 -14.48
CA TRP A 52 -33.53 8.80 -13.51
C TRP A 52 -34.54 9.91 -13.20
N LYS A 53 -35.37 10.29 -14.17
CA LYS A 53 -36.41 11.30 -13.99
C LYS A 53 -37.46 10.85 -12.97
N ASP A 54 -37.90 9.60 -13.08
CA ASP A 54 -38.92 9.03 -12.20
C ASP A 54 -38.34 8.77 -10.80
N ILE A 55 -37.07 8.38 -10.72
CA ILE A 55 -36.35 8.28 -9.45
C ILE A 55 -36.32 9.64 -8.75
N ALA A 56 -35.95 10.72 -9.45
CA ALA A 56 -35.94 12.06 -8.86
C ALA A 56 -37.32 12.50 -8.37
N ALA A 57 -38.38 12.19 -9.12
CA ALA A 57 -39.76 12.44 -8.71
C ALA A 57 -40.13 11.67 -7.43
N ARG A 58 -39.78 10.39 -7.34
CA ARG A 58 -40.01 9.60 -6.11
C ARG A 58 -39.24 10.13 -4.91
N PHE A 59 -38.00 10.57 -5.07
CA PHE A 59 -37.27 11.23 -3.98
C PHE A 59 -37.97 12.49 -3.48
N GLN A 60 -38.57 13.27 -4.39
CA GLN A 60 -39.37 14.43 -4.02
C GLN A 60 -40.65 14.03 -3.26
N THR A 61 -41.37 13.01 -3.73
CA THR A 61 -42.64 12.56 -3.12
C THR A 61 -42.44 11.83 -1.80
N GLU A 62 -41.49 10.90 -1.72
CA GLU A 62 -41.28 10.04 -0.54
C GLU A 62 -40.42 10.69 0.54
N ARG A 63 -39.49 11.58 0.17
CA ARG A 63 -38.53 12.20 1.11
C ARG A 63 -38.64 13.71 1.20
N GLY A 64 -39.48 14.35 0.38
CA GLY A 64 -39.61 15.81 0.33
C GLY A 64 -38.37 16.53 -0.21
N LYS A 65 -37.45 15.81 -0.87
CA LYS A 65 -36.15 16.34 -1.31
C LYS A 65 -36.01 16.29 -2.83
N SER A 66 -35.70 17.43 -3.42
CA SER A 66 -35.43 17.54 -4.85
C SER A 66 -33.94 17.36 -5.11
N TYR A 67 -33.60 16.32 -5.87
CA TYR A 67 -32.23 16.07 -6.30
C TYR A 67 -32.11 16.27 -7.81
N GLN A 68 -30.99 16.87 -8.22
CA GLN A 68 -30.60 16.88 -9.61
C GLN A 68 -30.18 15.46 -10.03
N ILE A 69 -30.54 15.05 -11.25
CA ILE A 69 -30.22 13.72 -11.79
C ILE A 69 -28.72 13.40 -11.70
N PRO A 70 -27.78 14.31 -12.06
CA PRO A 70 -26.35 14.04 -11.92
C PRO A 70 -25.92 13.76 -10.48
N ALA A 71 -26.58 14.38 -9.48
CA ALA A 71 -26.29 14.14 -8.08
C ALA A 71 -26.69 12.71 -7.66
N LEU A 72 -27.86 12.22 -8.09
CA LEU A 72 -28.31 10.86 -7.85
C LEU A 72 -27.41 9.83 -8.56
N GLN A 73 -27.02 10.11 -9.80
CA GLN A 73 -26.08 9.27 -10.55
C GLN A 73 -24.73 9.14 -9.83
N MET A 74 -24.17 10.26 -9.41
CA MET A 74 -22.90 10.27 -8.67
C MET A 74 -23.02 9.58 -7.32
N ARG A 75 -24.15 9.76 -6.63
CA ARG A 75 -24.42 9.09 -5.36
C ARG A 75 -24.47 7.57 -5.54
N LEU A 76 -25.22 7.07 -6.53
CA LEU A 76 -25.27 5.63 -6.83
C LEU A 76 -23.90 5.09 -7.23
N LYS A 77 -23.15 5.81 -8.09
CA LYS A 77 -21.79 5.41 -8.48
C LYS A 77 -20.89 5.19 -7.27
N ARG A 78 -20.86 6.16 -6.34
CA ARG A 78 -20.05 6.08 -5.10
C ARG A 78 -20.57 5.01 -4.14
N LEU A 79 -21.88 4.84 -4.09
CA LEU A 79 -22.52 3.81 -3.28
C LEU A 79 -22.09 2.41 -3.72
N LYS A 80 -22.10 2.12 -5.03
CA LYS A 80 -21.66 0.84 -5.58
C LYS A 80 -20.17 0.57 -5.30
N GLU A 81 -19.32 1.59 -5.42
CA GLU A 81 -17.90 1.45 -5.07
C GLU A 81 -17.71 1.13 -3.59
N ARG A 82 -18.43 1.83 -2.71
CA ARG A 82 -18.36 1.59 -1.26
C ARG A 82 -18.89 0.21 -0.85
N LEU A 83 -19.85 -0.32 -1.59
CA LEU A 83 -20.43 -1.66 -1.36
C LEU A 83 -19.66 -2.78 -2.05
N ARG A 84 -18.56 -2.48 -2.75
CA ARG A 84 -17.75 -3.49 -3.41
C ARG A 84 -17.18 -4.45 -2.37
N VAL A 85 -17.56 -5.72 -2.48
CA VAL A 85 -17.06 -6.80 -1.64
C VAL A 85 -15.96 -7.54 -2.40
N TRP A 86 -14.86 -7.85 -1.71
CA TRP A 86 -13.85 -8.76 -2.23
C TRP A 86 -14.44 -10.17 -2.26
N THR A 87 -14.52 -10.77 -3.44
CA THR A 87 -14.97 -12.15 -3.57
C THR A 87 -13.85 -13.10 -3.14
N ASP A 88 -14.19 -14.34 -2.79
CA ASP A 88 -13.19 -15.37 -2.48
C ASP A 88 -12.24 -15.63 -3.67
N ALA A 89 -12.76 -15.47 -4.89
CA ALA A 89 -11.97 -15.53 -6.11
C ALA A 89 -10.94 -14.38 -6.18
N ASP A 90 -11.35 -13.15 -5.87
CA ASP A 90 -10.45 -11.99 -5.81
C ASP A 90 -9.36 -12.17 -4.76
N VAL A 91 -9.72 -12.64 -3.57
CA VAL A 91 -8.75 -12.90 -2.48
C VAL A 91 -7.78 -14.01 -2.86
N THR A 92 -8.27 -15.08 -3.49
CA THR A 92 -7.43 -16.19 -3.96
C THR A 92 -6.48 -15.74 -5.06
N ALA A 93 -6.97 -14.96 -6.02
CA ALA A 93 -6.15 -14.38 -7.09
C ALA A 93 -5.09 -13.43 -6.52
N LEU A 94 -5.46 -12.59 -5.54
CA LEU A 94 -4.54 -11.70 -4.86
C LEU A 94 -3.40 -12.46 -4.17
N ARG A 95 -3.70 -13.54 -3.43
CA ARG A 95 -2.67 -14.37 -2.79
C ARG A 95 -1.72 -14.97 -3.82
N LYS A 96 -2.26 -15.57 -4.89
CA LYS A 96 -1.44 -16.15 -5.97
C LYS A 96 -0.56 -15.11 -6.65
N ALA A 97 -1.10 -13.92 -6.93
CA ALA A 97 -0.34 -12.83 -7.53
C ALA A 97 0.78 -12.35 -6.61
N HIS A 98 0.50 -12.22 -5.32
CA HIS A 98 1.48 -11.85 -4.31
C HIS A 98 2.60 -12.90 -4.18
N ASP A 99 2.25 -14.18 -4.07
CA ASP A 99 3.23 -15.28 -4.00
C ASP A 99 4.10 -15.33 -5.26
N TYR A 100 3.49 -15.20 -6.44
CA TYR A 100 4.22 -15.13 -7.70
C TYR A 100 5.21 -13.96 -7.71
N TRP A 101 4.76 -12.76 -7.33
CA TRP A 101 5.65 -11.60 -7.25
C TRP A 101 6.77 -11.82 -6.23
N ARG A 102 6.47 -12.33 -5.03
CA ARG A 102 7.47 -12.60 -3.98
C ARG A 102 8.61 -13.46 -4.51
N ASP A 103 8.27 -14.53 -5.23
CA ASP A 103 9.23 -15.53 -5.69
C ASP A 103 9.94 -15.10 -6.99
N ASN A 104 9.30 -14.25 -7.81
CA ASN A 104 9.79 -13.85 -9.13
C ASN A 104 10.16 -12.37 -9.25
N LYS A 105 10.15 -11.58 -8.17
CA LYS A 105 10.36 -10.12 -8.22
C LYS A 105 11.64 -9.73 -8.95
N PHE A 106 12.75 -10.44 -8.73
CA PHE A 106 14.02 -10.11 -9.37
C PHE A 106 14.10 -10.57 -10.83
N GLU A 107 13.32 -11.56 -11.23
CA GLU A 107 13.12 -11.92 -12.64
C GLU A 107 12.34 -10.82 -13.36
N ILE A 108 11.26 -10.33 -12.74
CA ILE A 108 10.46 -9.21 -13.25
C ILE A 108 11.33 -7.94 -13.36
N ILE A 109 12.13 -7.63 -12.33
CA ILE A 109 13.04 -6.48 -12.35
C ILE A 109 14.10 -6.65 -13.45
N ALA A 110 14.73 -7.82 -13.57
CA ALA A 110 15.72 -8.09 -14.61
C ALA A 110 15.18 -7.84 -16.02
N GLN A 111 13.95 -8.29 -16.29
CA GLN A 111 13.28 -8.03 -17.57
C GLN A 111 13.03 -6.54 -17.77
N LYS A 112 12.59 -5.83 -16.73
CA LYS A 112 12.33 -4.39 -16.78
C LYS A 112 13.59 -3.54 -16.91
N MET A 113 14.75 -3.98 -16.41
CA MET A 113 16.01 -3.24 -16.52
C MET A 113 16.37 -2.91 -17.97
N VAL A 114 16.06 -3.81 -18.92
CA VAL A 114 16.29 -3.57 -20.36
C VAL A 114 15.42 -2.42 -20.88
N GLU A 115 14.14 -2.36 -20.46
CA GLU A 115 13.24 -1.25 -20.80
C GLU A 115 13.73 0.09 -20.25
N PHE A 116 14.46 0.07 -19.13
CA PHE A 116 15.07 1.25 -18.51
C PHE A 116 16.49 1.55 -19.00
N GLY A 117 16.95 0.88 -20.06
CA GLY A 117 18.21 1.20 -20.72
C GLY A 117 19.42 0.38 -20.27
N ALA A 118 19.22 -0.72 -19.54
CA ALA A 118 20.30 -1.69 -19.36
C ALA A 118 20.66 -2.31 -20.72
N THR A 119 21.94 -2.23 -21.08
CA THR A 119 22.48 -2.80 -22.32
C THR A 119 22.48 -4.33 -22.30
N ASP A 120 22.73 -4.90 -21.13
CA ASP A 120 22.88 -6.33 -20.92
C ASP A 120 21.68 -6.96 -20.25
N LYS A 121 21.42 -8.22 -20.59
CA LYS A 121 20.43 -9.05 -19.88
C LYS A 121 21.07 -9.62 -18.62
N TRP A 122 20.53 -9.22 -17.46
CA TRP A 122 21.00 -9.69 -16.16
C TRP A 122 20.17 -10.86 -15.67
N ALA A 123 20.79 -11.89 -15.09
CA ALA A 123 20.05 -12.97 -14.43
C ALA A 123 19.46 -12.46 -13.11
N SER A 124 18.27 -12.95 -12.74
CA SER A 124 17.57 -12.57 -11.50
C SER A 124 18.45 -12.63 -10.25
N LYS A 125 19.32 -13.63 -10.11
CA LYS A 125 20.27 -13.74 -8.98
C LYS A 125 21.28 -12.59 -8.93
N GLN A 126 21.76 -12.11 -10.08
CA GLN A 126 22.72 -11.00 -10.15
C GLN A 126 22.03 -9.69 -9.77
N VAL A 127 20.81 -9.48 -10.27
CA VAL A 127 19.98 -8.33 -9.91
C VAL A 127 19.67 -8.33 -8.42
N ALA A 128 19.30 -9.48 -7.84
CA ALA A 128 19.04 -9.62 -6.42
C ALA A 128 20.26 -9.25 -5.56
N ARG A 129 21.44 -9.76 -5.91
CA ARG A 129 22.69 -9.44 -5.22
C ARG A 129 23.01 -7.95 -5.31
N LYS A 130 22.89 -7.36 -6.51
CA LYS A 130 23.15 -5.94 -6.71
C LYS A 130 22.16 -5.06 -5.93
N TRP A 131 20.89 -5.46 -5.89
CA TRP A 131 19.88 -4.75 -5.12
C TRP A 131 20.17 -4.77 -3.62
N ALA A 132 20.60 -5.91 -3.07
CA ALA A 132 20.98 -6.01 -1.65
C ALA A 132 22.19 -5.13 -1.27
N GLU A 133 23.11 -4.87 -2.22
CA GLU A 133 24.22 -3.92 -2.01
C GLU A 133 23.75 -2.46 -1.98
N ILE A 134 22.77 -2.10 -2.83
CA ILE A 134 22.28 -0.73 -2.99
C ILE A 134 21.29 -0.36 -1.89
N ASP A 135 20.45 -1.33 -1.49
CA ASP A 135 19.45 -1.15 -0.44
C ASP A 135 19.55 -2.28 0.60
N PRO A 136 20.54 -2.21 1.50
CA PRO A 136 20.69 -3.17 2.60
C PRO A 136 19.57 -3.05 3.65
N THR A 137 18.74 -1.99 3.58
CA THR A 137 17.63 -1.75 4.51
C THR A 137 16.28 -2.25 4.01
N ALA A 138 16.10 -2.43 2.69
CA ALA A 138 14.90 -2.99 2.09
C ALA A 138 14.86 -4.52 2.02
N THR A 139 15.62 -5.19 2.89
CA THR A 139 15.31 -6.54 3.37
C THR A 139 14.48 -6.42 4.66
N PRO A 140 13.14 -6.35 4.60
CA PRO A 140 12.33 -6.42 5.80
C PRO A 140 12.23 -7.90 6.19
N PHE A 141 12.91 -8.26 7.28
CA PHE A 141 12.38 -9.18 8.27
C PHE A 141 11.87 -10.55 7.76
N MET A 142 12.67 -11.30 6.99
CA MET A 142 12.47 -12.75 6.89
C MET A 142 13.82 -13.47 6.91
N THR A 143 13.91 -14.45 7.83
CA THR A 143 14.97 -15.45 8.05
C THR A 143 16.28 -14.97 8.67
N HIS A 144 16.27 -14.65 9.98
CA HIS A 144 17.34 -15.14 10.86
C HIS A 144 16.97 -16.57 11.25
N ASP A 145 17.34 -17.53 10.41
CA ASP A 145 17.49 -18.91 10.85
C ASP A 145 18.89 -19.02 11.46
N ASP A 146 18.95 -18.88 12.78
CA ASP A 146 20.16 -19.09 13.58
C ASP A 146 20.44 -20.61 13.62
N THR A 147 20.97 -21.14 12.53
CA THR A 147 21.62 -22.45 12.53
C THR A 147 23.12 -22.20 12.72
N PRO A 148 23.72 -22.45 13.90
CA PRO A 148 25.14 -22.31 14.11
C PRO A 148 25.89 -23.36 13.27
N GLN A 149 26.47 -22.91 12.15
CA GLN A 149 27.47 -23.67 11.40
C GLN A 149 28.74 -23.79 12.27
N PRO A 150 29.24 -25.00 12.56
CA PRO A 150 30.49 -25.14 13.28
C PRO A 150 31.64 -24.64 12.40
N PHE A 151 32.25 -23.55 12.84
CA PHE A 151 33.48 -23.01 12.28
C PHE A 151 34.58 -24.08 12.34
N SER A 152 34.96 -24.63 11.20
CA SER A 152 36.18 -25.42 11.05
C SER A 152 37.38 -24.46 11.19
N TYR A 153 37.91 -24.36 12.40
CA TYR A 153 39.17 -23.69 12.68
C TYR A 153 40.29 -24.35 11.87
N THR A 154 40.88 -23.60 10.95
CA THR A 154 42.17 -23.95 10.38
C THR A 154 43.20 -23.63 11.46
N THR A 155 43.80 -24.68 12.04
CA THR A 155 44.81 -24.55 13.08
C THR A 155 46.13 -24.11 12.44
N SER A 156 46.61 -22.95 12.87
CA SER A 156 47.95 -22.42 12.63
C SER A 156 49.02 -23.33 13.28
N PRO A 157 50.15 -23.65 12.62
CA PRO A 157 51.19 -24.50 13.22
C PRO A 157 52.08 -23.65 14.13
N VAL A 158 51.93 -23.80 15.44
CA VAL A 158 52.95 -23.37 16.41
C VAL A 158 53.93 -24.52 16.65
N GLU A 159 55.17 -24.22 16.34
CA GLU A 159 56.38 -25.01 16.54
C GLU A 159 56.49 -25.54 17.99
N ALA A 160 56.61 -26.85 18.15
CA ALA A 160 56.69 -27.52 19.44
C ALA A 160 58.16 -27.66 19.91
N PRO A 161 58.52 -27.25 21.13
CA PRO A 161 59.78 -27.64 21.74
C PRO A 161 59.67 -29.03 22.40
N ARG A 162 60.35 -29.97 21.74
CA ARG A 162 61.05 -31.19 22.25
C ARG A 162 60.66 -31.75 23.63
N MET A 163 60.08 -32.94 23.56
CA MET A 163 60.00 -34.01 24.56
C MET A 163 61.26 -34.17 25.43
N MET A 164 61.07 -34.44 26.73
CA MET A 164 61.93 -35.33 27.53
C MET A 164 61.03 -36.19 28.43
N PRO A 165 61.07 -37.54 28.33
CA PRO A 165 60.34 -38.42 29.23
C PRO A 165 61.15 -38.70 30.50
N PHE A 166 60.55 -38.42 31.65
CA PHE A 166 61.09 -38.81 32.95
C PHE A 166 60.86 -40.33 33.16
N LEU A 167 61.96 -41.09 33.15
CA LEU A 167 62.00 -42.49 33.60
C LEU A 167 61.76 -42.54 35.12
N GLY A 168 60.91 -43.46 35.59
CA GLY A 168 60.86 -43.80 37.00
C GLY A 168 59.69 -44.69 37.42
N MET A 169 59.88 -46.00 37.32
CA MET A 169 59.29 -47.05 38.18
C MET A 169 60.44 -48.03 38.48
N PRO A 170 60.50 -48.79 39.59
CA PRO A 170 59.48 -49.09 40.60
C PRO A 170 59.66 -48.40 41.97
#